data_AF-A0AA39TU91-F1
#
_entry.id   AF-A0AA39TU91-F1
#
_cell.length_a   1.000
_cell.length_b   1.000
_cell.length_c   1.000
_cell.angle_alpha   90.00
_cell.angle_beta   90.00
_cell.angle_gamma   90.00
#
_symmetry.space_group_name_H-M   'P 1'
#
loop_
_entity.id
_entity.type
_entity.pdbx_description
1 polymer ?
#
loop_
_entity_poly.entity_id
_entity_poly.type
_entity_poly.pdbx_seq_one_letter_code
_entity_poly.pdbx_strand_id
1 'polypeptide(L)'
;MANLTVSAKSGSAWGRNELLYFKIQIDGVDVPGFFSVAQLPGPNVPTVILSHVDRPSAPLFHDTRLFFAYLDDAMTAFDEPDGVIHCRKELSFEMRTVNIVNPEPQLIAEAIAAFHQNNLSRIAARPAPLQQEINPGITMRGSTPMFFKIPIMQCLIDNIVSGVHPQQPTIVQRCVQGVLGGGFYSSSTHSAHARCQ
;
A
#
# COMPACT_ATOMS: atom_id res chain seq x y z
N MET A 1 3.55 -28.57 20.95
CA MET A 1 3.15 -27.14 20.93
C MET A 1 4.42 -26.35 20.69
N ALA A 2 4.59 -25.82 19.47
CA ALA A 2 5.84 -25.15 19.08
C ALA A 2 5.78 -23.70 19.57
N ASN A 3 6.64 -23.35 20.53
CA ASN A 3 6.94 -21.96 20.86
C ASN A 3 7.78 -21.39 19.71
N LEU A 4 7.11 -20.79 18.73
CA LEU A 4 7.77 -19.93 17.76
C LEU A 4 8.33 -18.73 18.52
N THR A 5 9.64 -18.64 18.61
CA THR A 5 10.34 -17.46 19.13
C THR A 5 10.03 -16.29 18.19
N VAL A 6 9.13 -15.40 18.62
CA VAL A 6 8.76 -14.19 17.89
C VAL A 6 9.87 -13.15 18.06
N SER A 7 11.00 -13.37 17.40
CA SER A 7 11.98 -12.30 17.19
C SER A 7 11.33 -11.23 16.30
N ALA A 8 11.56 -9.94 16.61
CA ALA A 8 11.12 -8.83 15.78
C ALA A 8 11.68 -8.99 14.36
N LYS A 9 10.84 -9.45 13.43
CA LYS A 9 11.20 -9.64 12.03
C LYS A 9 11.13 -8.30 11.30
N SER A 10 12.06 -8.10 10.37
CA SER A 10 11.95 -7.04 9.35
C SER A 10 10.60 -7.13 8.66
N GLY A 11 9.97 -5.99 8.33
CA GLY A 11 8.69 -5.97 7.60
C GLY A 11 8.75 -6.71 6.26
N SER A 12 9.92 -6.73 5.62
CA SER A 12 10.19 -7.51 4.40
C SER A 12 10.17 -9.03 4.60
N ALA A 13 10.24 -9.52 5.84
CA ALA A 13 10.17 -10.93 6.21
C ALA A 13 8.77 -11.35 6.71
N TRP A 14 7.80 -10.42 6.76
CA TRP A 14 6.43 -10.76 7.10
C TRP A 14 5.77 -11.54 5.96
N GLY A 15 5.15 -12.65 6.31
CA GLY A 15 4.32 -13.45 5.42
C GLY A 15 2.90 -13.58 5.97
N ARG A 16 2.13 -14.52 5.42
CA ARG A 16 0.77 -14.82 5.91
C ARG A 16 0.76 -15.31 7.36
N ASN A 17 1.82 -15.99 7.81
CA ASN A 17 1.88 -16.55 9.15
C ASN A 17 1.87 -15.43 10.22
N GLU A 18 2.59 -14.34 9.97
CA GLU A 18 2.60 -13.17 10.86
C GLU A 18 1.24 -12.48 10.89
N LEU A 19 0.57 -12.32 9.75
CA LEU A 19 -0.79 -11.77 9.71
C LEU A 19 -1.77 -12.64 10.50
N LEU A 20 -1.69 -13.97 10.35
CA LEU A 20 -2.52 -14.91 11.10
C LEU A 20 -2.24 -14.85 12.60
N TYR A 21 -0.96 -14.83 13.00
CA TYR A 21 -0.55 -14.78 14.40
C TYR A 21 -1.03 -13.49 15.09
N PHE A 22 -0.95 -12.35 14.39
CA PHE A 22 -1.42 -11.07 14.92
C PHE A 22 -2.90 -10.78 14.62
N LYS A 23 -3.68 -11.79 14.20
CA LYS A 23 -5.12 -11.67 13.83
C LYS A 23 -5.40 -10.50 12.89
N ILE A 24 -4.50 -10.22 11.96
CA ILE A 24 -4.71 -9.20 10.94
C ILE A 24 -5.45 -9.86 9.77
N GLN A 25 -6.64 -9.36 9.49
CA GLN A 25 -7.51 -9.86 8.43
C GLN A 25 -7.61 -8.82 7.33
N ILE A 26 -7.72 -9.28 6.08
CA ILE A 26 -7.82 -8.41 4.91
C ILE A 26 -9.20 -8.64 4.29
N ASP A 27 -10.03 -7.60 4.34
CA ASP A 27 -11.38 -7.62 3.79
C ASP A 27 -11.39 -6.93 2.42
N GLY A 28 -11.90 -7.64 1.42
CA GLY A 28 -12.17 -7.06 0.11
C GLY A 28 -13.40 -6.17 0.18
N VAL A 29 -13.24 -4.90 -0.15
CA VAL A 29 -14.32 -3.90 -0.17
C VAL A 29 -14.45 -3.33 -1.58
N ASP A 30 -15.67 -3.05 -1.99
CA ASP A 30 -15.97 -2.39 -3.26
C ASP A 30 -15.63 -0.89 -3.23
N VAL A 31 -15.66 -0.24 -4.39
CA VAL A 31 -15.35 1.20 -4.52
C VAL A 31 -16.26 2.06 -3.62
N PRO A 32 -17.59 1.83 -3.55
CA PRO A 32 -18.46 2.54 -2.62
C PRO A 32 -18.07 2.35 -1.15
N GLY A 33 -17.82 1.13 -0.71
CA GLY A 33 -17.45 0.86 0.69
C GLY A 33 -16.05 1.37 1.04
N PHE A 34 -15.13 1.45 0.08
CA PHE A 34 -13.77 1.91 0.33
C PHE A 34 -13.62 3.43 0.23
N PHE A 35 -14.11 4.06 -0.83
CA PHE A 35 -13.91 5.50 -1.07
C PHE A 35 -15.08 6.37 -0.59
N SER A 36 -16.17 5.75 -0.10
CA SER A 36 -17.41 6.45 0.24
C SER A 36 -18.00 7.23 -0.95
N VAL A 37 -17.70 6.79 -2.18
CA VAL A 37 -18.23 7.35 -3.44
C VAL A 37 -18.73 6.22 -4.33
N ALA A 38 -19.89 6.41 -4.96
CA ALA A 38 -20.50 5.39 -5.81
C ALA A 38 -19.61 4.99 -7.01
N GLN A 39 -18.89 5.98 -7.56
CA GLN A 39 -17.93 5.82 -8.63
C GLN A 39 -16.79 6.81 -8.40
N LEU A 40 -15.56 6.40 -8.70
CA LEU A 40 -14.42 7.33 -8.69
C LEU A 40 -14.63 8.40 -9.76
N PRO A 41 -14.32 9.68 -9.47
CA PRO A 41 -14.43 10.73 -10.46
C PRO A 41 -13.54 10.39 -11.67
N GLY A 42 -14.03 10.71 -12.88
CA GLY A 42 -13.23 10.56 -14.09
C GLY A 42 -11.94 11.40 -14.00
N PRO A 43 -10.83 10.96 -14.63
CA PRO A 43 -9.60 11.71 -14.60
C PRO A 43 -9.82 13.09 -15.22
N ASN A 44 -9.50 14.16 -14.47
CA ASN A 44 -9.46 15.52 -15.00
C ASN A 44 -8.09 15.76 -15.68
N VAL A 45 -7.75 14.89 -16.61
CA VAL A 45 -6.48 14.93 -17.35
C VAL A 45 -6.82 14.96 -18.84
N PRO A 46 -6.28 15.92 -19.61
CA PRO A 46 -6.46 15.97 -21.05
C PRO A 46 -6.15 14.62 -21.70
N THR A 47 -7.04 14.14 -22.57
CA THR A 47 -6.92 12.80 -23.17
C THR A 47 -5.63 12.62 -23.97
N VAL A 48 -5.09 13.72 -24.53
CA VAL A 48 -3.81 13.76 -25.22
C VAL A 48 -2.65 13.28 -24.34
N ILE A 49 -2.69 13.55 -23.03
CA ILE A 49 -1.69 13.06 -22.07
C ILE A 49 -1.84 11.55 -21.88
N LEU A 50 -3.07 11.06 -21.80
CA LEU A 50 -3.35 9.65 -21.55
C LEU A 50 -3.11 8.77 -22.79
N SER A 51 -3.16 9.33 -23.99
CA SER A 51 -3.05 8.60 -25.25
C SER A 51 -1.66 8.63 -25.90
N HIS A 52 -0.73 9.43 -25.37
CA HIS A 52 0.62 9.54 -25.94
C HIS A 52 1.67 9.30 -24.86
N VAL A 53 2.62 8.40 -25.16
CA VAL A 53 3.79 8.15 -24.31
C VAL A 53 4.76 9.33 -24.43
N ASP A 54 5.02 9.75 -25.66
CA ASP A 54 5.87 10.89 -25.97
C ASP A 54 5.06 12.13 -26.31
N ARG A 55 5.66 13.31 -26.17
CA ARG A 55 5.02 14.57 -26.57
C ARG A 55 4.65 14.53 -28.06
N PRO A 56 3.36 14.68 -28.42
CA PRO A 56 2.96 14.74 -29.82
C PRO A 56 3.50 16.02 -30.50
N SER A 57 3.78 15.94 -31.79
CA SER A 57 4.29 17.06 -32.58
C SER A 57 3.25 18.17 -32.84
N ALA A 58 1.97 17.90 -32.57
CA ALA A 58 0.89 18.86 -32.74
C ALA A 58 1.00 20.01 -31.71
N PRO A 59 0.44 21.21 -32.01
CA PRO A 59 0.35 22.28 -31.03
C PRO A 59 -0.44 21.84 -29.79
N LEU A 60 0.16 22.03 -28.61
CA LEU A 60 -0.44 21.68 -27.32
C LEU A 60 -0.73 22.93 -26.49
N PHE A 61 -1.76 22.84 -25.65
CA PHE A 61 -1.97 23.83 -24.59
C PHE A 61 -0.77 23.88 -23.65
N HIS A 62 -0.57 25.04 -23.00
CA HIS A 62 0.59 25.30 -22.16
C HIS A 62 0.80 24.22 -21.09
N ASP A 63 -0.26 23.88 -20.35
CA ASP A 63 -0.21 22.91 -19.24
C ASP A 63 0.13 21.50 -19.74
N THR A 64 -0.45 21.08 -20.88
CA THR A 64 -0.14 19.79 -21.50
C THR A 64 1.30 19.72 -21.98
N ARG A 65 1.82 20.82 -22.53
CA ARG A 65 3.22 20.91 -22.96
C ARG A 65 4.17 20.80 -21.77
N LEU A 66 3.85 21.48 -20.66
CA LEU A 66 4.64 21.42 -19.42
C LEU A 66 4.62 20.02 -18.81
N PHE A 67 3.48 19.33 -18.84
CA PHE A 67 3.40 17.93 -18.39
C PHE A 67 4.45 17.06 -19.08
N PHE A 68 4.52 17.09 -20.42
CA PHE A 68 5.50 16.27 -21.15
C PHE A 68 6.94 16.72 -20.91
N ALA A 69 7.20 18.02 -20.75
CA ALA A 69 8.53 18.51 -20.42
C ALA A 69 9.00 18.01 -19.04
N TYR A 70 8.13 18.07 -18.03
CA TYR A 70 8.45 17.54 -16.70
C TYR A 70 8.58 16.02 -16.70
N LEU A 71 7.80 15.32 -17.52
CA LEU A 71 7.94 13.88 -17.69
C LEU A 71 9.31 13.54 -18.28
N ASP A 72 9.75 14.23 -19.32
CA ASP A 72 11.06 14.05 -19.95
C ASP A 72 12.21 14.35 -18.97
N ASP A 73 12.14 15.48 -18.26
CA ASP A 73 13.12 15.85 -17.22
C ASP A 73 13.21 14.79 -16.11
N ALA A 74 12.06 14.29 -15.63
CA ALA A 74 12.03 13.28 -14.57
C ALA A 74 12.59 11.94 -15.03
N MET A 75 12.40 11.57 -16.29
CA MET A 75 12.88 10.30 -16.83
C MET A 75 14.37 10.35 -17.23
N THR A 76 14.87 11.52 -17.62
CA THR A 76 16.30 11.74 -17.97
C THR A 76 17.19 11.97 -16.76
N ALA A 77 16.65 12.37 -15.60
CA ALA A 77 17.40 12.58 -14.36
C ALA A 77 18.05 11.32 -13.75
N PHE A 78 17.89 10.15 -14.38
CA PHE A 78 18.44 8.86 -13.92
C PHE A 78 19.71 8.41 -14.64
N ASP A 79 20.22 9.17 -15.62
CA ASP A 79 21.41 8.82 -16.42
C ASP A 79 22.73 9.44 -15.89
N GLU A 80 22.74 10.05 -14.70
CA GLU A 80 23.99 10.51 -14.06
C GLU A 80 24.85 9.32 -13.58
N PRO A 81 26.15 9.25 -13.90
CA PRO A 81 27.01 8.10 -13.61
C PRO A 81 27.28 7.88 -12.12
N ASP A 82 27.03 8.88 -11.28
CA ASP A 82 27.11 8.78 -9.82
C ASP A 82 25.71 8.93 -9.23
N GLY A 83 25.01 7.80 -9.08
CA GLY A 83 23.64 7.67 -8.57
C GLY A 83 23.41 8.09 -7.11
N VAL A 84 23.90 9.26 -6.72
CA VAL A 84 23.59 9.90 -5.45
C VAL A 84 22.34 10.75 -5.65
N ILE A 85 21.19 10.10 -5.52
CA ILE A 85 19.95 10.84 -5.32
C ILE A 85 20.09 11.56 -3.97
N HIS A 86 20.27 12.88 -4.00
CA HIS A 86 20.10 13.75 -2.83
C HIS A 86 18.60 13.84 -2.51
N CYS A 87 17.98 12.69 -2.23
CA CYS A 87 16.64 12.61 -1.67
C CYS A 87 16.72 13.22 -0.28
N ARG A 88 16.26 14.47 -0.17
CA ARG A 88 15.94 15.12 1.09
C ARG A 88 15.16 14.12 1.96
N LYS A 89 15.69 13.89 3.16
CA LYS A 89 15.38 12.86 4.18
C LYS A 89 13.92 12.71 4.65
N GLU A 90 12.89 13.12 3.93
CA GLU A 90 11.52 13.14 4.48
C GLU A 90 10.50 12.20 3.86
N LEU A 91 10.84 11.44 2.81
CA LEU A 91 9.99 10.35 2.34
C LEU A 91 10.85 9.14 2.01
N SER A 92 11.28 8.41 3.04
CA SER A 92 11.78 7.04 2.90
C SER A 92 10.63 6.11 2.53
N PHE A 93 10.06 6.30 1.34
CA PHE A 93 9.37 5.24 0.63
C PHE A 93 10.44 4.54 -0.19
N GLU A 94 11.30 3.79 0.50
CA GLU A 94 12.17 2.85 -0.19
C GLU A 94 11.26 1.86 -0.90
N MET A 95 11.20 1.95 -2.23
CA MET A 95 10.64 0.93 -3.10
C MET A 95 11.52 -0.32 -3.04
N ARG A 96 11.67 -0.90 -1.84
CA ARG A 96 12.48 -2.06 -1.55
C ARG A 96 11.63 -3.31 -1.75
N THR A 97 11.98 -4.05 -2.79
CA THR A 97 11.58 -5.45 -3.07
C THR A 97 10.18 -5.77 -2.55
N VAL A 98 9.15 -5.17 -3.15
CA VAL A 98 7.79 -5.65 -2.96
C VAL A 98 7.85 -7.13 -3.31
N ASN A 99 7.59 -8.02 -2.34
CA ASN A 99 7.44 -9.44 -2.66
C ASN A 99 6.28 -9.55 -3.66
N ILE A 100 6.62 -9.62 -4.95
CA ILE A 100 5.67 -9.48 -6.07
C ILE A 100 4.58 -10.56 -5.98
N VAL A 101 4.89 -11.67 -5.30
CA VAL A 101 3.99 -12.80 -5.09
C VAL A 101 2.91 -12.49 -4.04
N ASN A 102 3.25 -11.75 -2.98
CA ASN A 102 2.29 -11.32 -1.97
C ASN A 102 2.71 -9.99 -1.30
N PRO A 103 2.30 -8.84 -1.84
CA PRO A 103 2.70 -7.54 -1.34
C PRO A 103 2.02 -7.15 -0.02
N GLU A 104 0.90 -7.81 0.33
CA GLU A 104 0.03 -7.38 1.43
C GLU A 104 0.71 -7.47 2.81
N PRO A 105 1.38 -8.57 3.19
CA PRO A 105 2.00 -8.66 4.52
C PRO A 105 3.10 -7.62 4.71
N GLN A 106 3.91 -7.38 3.67
CA GLN A 106 4.98 -6.38 3.71
C GLN A 106 4.40 -4.97 3.84
N LEU A 107 3.41 -4.61 3.01
CA LEU A 107 2.76 -3.30 3.07
C LEU A 107 2.15 -3.03 4.46
N ILE A 108 1.49 -4.02 5.05
CA ILE A 108 0.91 -3.92 6.39
C ILE A 108 2.02 -3.76 7.45
N ALA A 109 3.09 -4.55 7.36
CA ALA A 109 4.20 -4.47 8.29
C ALA A 109 4.91 -3.10 8.24
N GLU A 110 5.12 -2.57 7.04
CA GLU A 110 5.69 -1.24 6.82
C GLU A 110 4.78 -0.14 7.38
N ALA A 111 3.47 -0.24 7.18
CA ALA A 111 2.53 0.70 7.77
C ALA A 111 2.57 0.70 9.31
N ILE A 112 2.64 -0.49 9.92
CA ILE A 112 2.80 -0.68 11.38
C ILE A 112 4.12 -0.05 11.86
N ALA A 113 5.22 -0.31 11.16
CA ALA A 113 6.53 0.26 11.48
C ALA A 113 6.52 1.80 11.36
N ALA A 114 5.88 2.33 10.31
CA ALA A 114 5.72 3.77 10.12
C ALA A 114 4.92 4.41 11.25
N PHE A 115 3.80 3.81 11.68
CA PHE A 115 3.04 4.29 12.83
C PHE A 115 3.89 4.31 14.11
N HIS A 116 4.63 3.23 14.37
CA HIS A 116 5.54 3.16 15.51
C HIS A 116 6.60 4.27 15.47
N GLN A 117 7.26 4.44 14.33
CA GLN A 117 8.30 5.46 14.13
C GLN A 117 7.74 6.88 14.24
N ASN A 118 6.53 7.13 13.70
CA ASN A 118 5.84 8.41 13.82
C ASN A 118 5.55 8.75 15.29
N ASN A 119 5.12 7.77 16.08
CA ASN A 119 4.90 7.94 17.51
C ASN A 119 6.21 8.20 18.27
N LEU A 120 7.33 7.56 17.91
CA LEU A 120 8.64 7.87 18.49
C LEU A 120 9.05 9.32 18.20
N SER A 121 8.88 9.77 16.94
CA SER A 121 9.15 11.16 16.54
C SER A 121 8.25 12.16 17.28
N ARG A 122 6.97 11.82 17.51
CA ARG A 122 6.05 12.63 18.33
C ARG A 122 6.53 12.77 19.76
N ILE A 123 6.94 11.69 20.40
CA ILE A 123 7.45 11.72 21.77
C ILE A 123 8.71 12.62 21.84
N ALA A 124 9.62 12.49 20.88
CA ALA A 124 10.83 13.32 20.81
C ALA A 124 10.50 14.81 20.63
N ALA A 125 9.49 15.15 19.82
CA ALA A 125 9.01 16.50 19.62
C ALA A 125 8.15 17.04 20.79
N ARG A 126 7.77 16.19 21.75
CA ARG A 126 6.88 16.45 22.92
C ARG A 126 5.35 16.51 22.69
N PRO A 127 4.78 16.22 21.51
CA PRO A 127 3.39 15.79 21.41
C PRO A 127 3.13 14.43 22.07
N ALA A 128 1.89 14.22 22.50
CA ALA A 128 1.42 12.90 22.91
C ALA A 128 1.43 11.92 21.72
N PRO A 129 1.75 10.63 21.95
CA PRO A 129 1.66 9.59 20.93
C PRO A 129 0.20 9.35 20.52
N LEU A 130 0.00 9.05 19.24
CA LEU A 130 -1.31 8.64 18.72
C LEU A 130 -1.64 7.23 19.23
N GLN A 131 -2.88 7.04 19.67
CA GLN A 131 -3.36 5.72 20.07
C GLN A 131 -3.84 4.89 18.88
N GLN A 132 -4.24 5.56 17.79
CA GLN A 132 -4.71 4.92 16.57
C GLN A 132 -4.51 5.84 15.36
N GLU A 133 -4.34 5.25 14.18
CA GLU A 133 -4.27 5.95 12.89
C GLU A 133 -4.68 4.99 11.78
N ILE A 134 -5.26 5.51 10.69
CA ILE A 134 -5.47 4.74 9.46
C ILE A 134 -4.37 5.14 8.48
N ASN A 135 -3.44 4.22 8.23
CA ASN A 135 -2.40 4.44 7.23
C ASN A 135 -2.91 3.97 5.86
N PRO A 136 -2.99 4.87 4.85
CA PRO A 136 -3.32 4.48 3.49
C PRO A 136 -2.12 3.75 2.84
N GLY A 137 -2.40 2.75 2.02
CA GLY A 137 -1.39 2.02 1.26
C GLY A 137 -1.84 1.77 -0.18
N ILE A 138 -0.86 1.68 -1.08
CA ILE A 138 -1.08 1.29 -2.47
C ILE A 138 -0.05 0.25 -2.89
N THR A 139 -0.47 -0.73 -3.67
CA THR A 139 0.44 -1.66 -4.35
C THR A 139 -0.10 -2.03 -5.73
N MET A 140 0.79 -2.48 -6.60
CA MET A 140 0.47 -2.88 -7.97
C MET A 140 0.64 -4.39 -8.11
N ARG A 141 -0.38 -5.08 -8.64
CA ARG A 141 -0.24 -6.45 -9.14
C ARG A 141 -0.43 -6.43 -10.65
N GLY A 142 0.68 -6.47 -11.39
CA GLY A 142 0.66 -6.13 -12.81
C GLY A 142 0.23 -4.67 -13.01
N SER A 143 -0.73 -4.42 -13.89
CA SER A 143 -1.30 -3.08 -14.14
C SER A 143 -2.48 -2.72 -13.24
N THR A 144 -2.86 -3.59 -12.29
CA THR A 144 -4.04 -3.37 -11.43
C THR A 144 -3.61 -2.76 -10.09
N PRO A 145 -3.99 -1.50 -9.79
CA PRO A 145 -3.77 -0.92 -8.47
C PRO A 145 -4.68 -1.54 -7.41
N MET A 146 -4.11 -1.75 -6.23
CA MET A 146 -4.79 -2.19 -5.02
C MET A 146 -4.59 -1.15 -3.92
N PHE A 147 -5.68 -0.67 -3.35
CA PHE A 147 -5.70 0.35 -2.30
C PHE A 147 -6.01 -0.29 -0.94
N PHE A 148 -5.36 0.21 0.10
CA PHE A 148 -5.48 -0.31 1.45
C PHE A 148 -5.80 0.81 2.44
N LYS A 149 -6.70 0.52 3.39
CA LYS A 149 -6.84 1.28 4.64
C LYS A 149 -6.40 0.37 5.77
N ILE A 150 -5.29 0.74 6.41
CA ILE A 150 -4.64 -0.08 7.43
C ILE A 150 -4.87 0.61 8.78
N PRO A 151 -5.93 0.27 9.52
CA PRO A 151 -6.12 0.79 10.87
C PRO A 151 -5.06 0.18 11.78
N ILE A 152 -4.25 1.03 12.40
CA ILE A 152 -3.20 0.63 13.34
C ILE A 152 -3.57 1.22 14.68
N MET A 153 -3.50 0.38 15.71
CA MET A 153 -3.74 0.75 17.10
C MET A 153 -2.48 0.49 17.93
N GLN A 154 -2.25 1.29 18.96
CA GLN A 154 -1.09 1.10 19.84
C GLN A 154 -1.11 -0.29 20.51
N CYS A 155 -2.29 -0.81 20.88
CA CYS A 155 -2.40 -2.15 21.45
C CYS A 155 -1.93 -3.27 20.49
N LEU A 156 -2.04 -3.08 19.16
CA LEU A 156 -1.47 -4.02 18.19
C LEU A 156 0.06 -3.98 18.23
N ILE A 157 0.66 -2.78 18.31
CA ILE A 157 2.11 -2.62 18.47
C ILE A 157 2.60 -3.29 19.75
N ASP A 158 1.91 -3.08 20.86
CA ASP A 158 2.29 -3.65 22.15
C ASP A 158 2.26 -5.18 22.12
N ASN A 159 1.26 -5.78 21.44
CA ASN A 159 1.19 -7.22 21.19
C ASN A 159 2.34 -7.73 20.31
N ILE A 160 2.71 -6.97 19.27
CA ILE A 160 3.83 -7.31 18.38
C ILE A 160 5.17 -7.27 19.15
N VAL A 161 5.40 -6.21 19.93
CA VAL A 161 6.63 -6.04 20.72
C VAL A 161 6.75 -7.09 21.81
N SER A 162 5.65 -7.42 22.48
CA SER A 162 5.62 -8.45 23.53
C SER A 162 5.53 -9.88 22.99
N GLY A 163 5.32 -10.05 21.68
CA GLY A 163 5.06 -11.36 21.07
C GLY A 163 3.75 -12.00 21.52
N VAL A 164 2.84 -11.25 22.14
CA VAL A 164 1.57 -11.73 22.66
C VAL A 164 0.51 -11.77 21.56
N HIS A 165 -0.31 -12.81 21.60
CA HIS A 165 -1.39 -12.97 20.64
C HIS A 165 -2.54 -11.99 20.93
N PRO A 166 -2.99 -11.18 19.95
CA PRO A 166 -4.03 -10.19 20.17
C PRO A 166 -5.40 -10.84 20.41
N GLN A 167 -6.20 -10.16 21.22
CA GLN A 167 -7.58 -10.59 21.54
C GLN A 167 -8.53 -10.28 20.38
N GLN A 168 -8.51 -9.03 19.89
CA GLN A 168 -9.37 -8.55 18.81
C GLN A 168 -8.61 -8.57 17.47
N PRO A 169 -9.29 -8.90 16.36
CA PRO A 169 -8.70 -8.84 15.04
C PRO A 169 -8.56 -7.39 14.56
N THR A 170 -7.51 -7.14 13.78
CA THR A 170 -7.34 -5.87 13.05
C THR A 170 -7.81 -6.08 11.62
N ILE A 171 -8.82 -5.33 11.19
CA ILE A 171 -9.42 -5.47 9.86
C ILE A 171 -8.82 -4.43 8.92
N VAL A 172 -8.02 -4.89 7.98
CA VAL A 172 -7.47 -4.08 6.88
C VAL A 172 -8.43 -4.13 5.71
N GLN A 173 -8.85 -2.98 5.21
CA GLN A 173 -9.73 -2.92 4.02
C GLN A 173 -8.87 -2.87 2.76
N ARG A 174 -9.23 -3.65 1.75
CA ARG A 174 -8.58 -3.69 0.44
C ARG A 174 -9.60 -3.45 -0.67
N CYS A 175 -9.31 -2.49 -1.55
CA CYS A 175 -10.08 -2.25 -2.77
C CYS A 175 -9.19 -2.50 -4.00
N VAL A 176 -9.68 -3.30 -4.95
CA VAL A 176 -8.99 -3.57 -6.22
C VAL A 176 -9.68 -2.76 -7.30
N GLN A 177 -8.96 -1.82 -7.93
CA GLN A 177 -9.51 -1.03 -9.04
C GLN A 177 -9.02 -1.62 -10.37
N GLY A 178 -9.90 -2.35 -11.06
CA GLY A 178 -9.64 -2.79 -12.43
C GLY A 178 -9.71 -1.61 -13.40
N VAL A 179 -8.65 -1.40 -14.18
CA VAL A 179 -8.66 -0.43 -15.29
C VAL A 179 -9.23 -1.15 -16.50
N LEU A 180 -10.47 -0.76 -16.86
CA LEU A 180 -11.22 -1.02 -18.11
C LEU A 180 -11.99 -2.36 -18.21
N GLY A 181 -13.33 -2.23 -18.24
CA GLY A 181 -14.24 -3.17 -18.90
C GLY A 181 -14.69 -4.37 -18.07
N GLY A 182 -15.89 -4.26 -17.50
CA GLY A 182 -16.81 -5.35 -17.12
C GLY A 182 -16.20 -6.73 -16.84
N GLY A 183 -15.88 -6.99 -15.57
CA GLY A 183 -15.53 -8.34 -15.13
C GLY A 183 -14.83 -8.28 -13.79
N PHE A 184 -15.61 -8.34 -12.70
CA PHE A 184 -15.05 -8.71 -11.40
C PHE A 184 -14.37 -10.07 -11.58
N TYR A 185 -13.05 -10.14 -11.47
CA TYR A 185 -12.41 -11.40 -11.13
C TYR A 185 -12.88 -11.75 -9.72
N SER A 186 -13.95 -12.52 -9.66
CA SER A 186 -14.34 -13.27 -8.47
C SER A 186 -13.08 -14.00 -8.01
N SER A 187 -12.54 -13.58 -6.87
CA SER A 187 -11.62 -14.41 -6.12
C SER A 187 -12.37 -15.68 -5.84
N SER A 188 -12.00 -16.76 -6.54
CA SER A 188 -12.57 -18.09 -6.37
C SER A 188 -12.53 -18.42 -4.88
N THR A 189 -13.68 -18.30 -4.22
CA THR A 189 -13.95 -19.02 -3.00
C THR A 189 -13.74 -20.48 -3.36
N HIS A 190 -12.68 -21.07 -2.80
CA HIS A 190 -12.52 -22.50 -2.80
C HIS A 190 -13.74 -23.04 -2.05
N SER A 191 -14.78 -23.38 -2.81
CA SER A 191 -15.94 -24.11 -2.31
C SER A 191 -15.39 -25.44 -1.81
N ALA A 192 -15.32 -25.57 -0.50
CA ALA A 192 -15.10 -26.84 0.15
C ALA A 192 -16.22 -27.76 -0.34
N HIS A 193 -15.86 -28.67 -1.23
CA HIS A 193 -16.72 -29.73 -1.69
C HIS A 193 -16.99 -30.65 -0.49
N ALA A 194 -18.01 -30.32 0.30
CA ALA A 194 -18.64 -31.27 1.19
C ALA A 194 -19.32 -32.32 0.31
N ARG A 195 -18.66 -33.48 0.17
CA ARG A 195 -19.30 -34.68 -0.34
C ARG A 195 -19.36 -35.67 0.82
N CYS A 196 -20.44 -35.54 1.60
CA CYS A 196 -20.95 -36.57 2.49
C CYS A 196 -22.28 -37.04 1.89
N GLN A 197 -22.24 -38.22 1.27
CA GLN A 197 -23.21 -39.33 1.23
C GLN A 197 -22.97 -40.13 -0.05
#